data_AF-A0A645JCV0-F1
#
_entry.id   AF-A0A645JCV0-F1
#
_cell.length_a   1.000
_cell.length_b   1.000
_cell.length_c   1.000
_cell.angle_alpha   90.00
_cell.angle_beta   90.00
_cell.angle_gamma   90.00
#
_symmetry.space_group_name_H-M   'P 1'
#
loop_
_entity.id
_entity.type
_entity.pdbx_description
1 polymer ?
#
loop_
_entity_poly.entity_id
_entity_poly.type
_entity_poly.pdbx_seq_one_letter_code
_entity_poly.pdbx_strand_id
1 'polypeptide(L)'
;MDLLPSFVIAFIGNILPVPFILIFIKYIFKKLKKTRFKGIAEKLENKAIGKSGSIKKYAYWGLLIFVGIPLPGTGAWTGSLIAVLLDMDLKKSFVVITIGVIMAGIIISILSYGLLGMVM
;
A
#
# COMPACT_ATOMS: atom_id res chain seq x y z
N MET A 1 -12.28 6.67 26.02
CA MET A 1 -12.37 5.64 24.97
C MET A 1 -11.17 4.73 25.16
N ASP A 2 -11.40 3.43 25.38
CA ASP A 2 -10.30 2.48 25.57
C ASP A 2 -9.36 2.47 24.36
N LEU A 3 -8.07 2.22 24.60
CA LEU A 3 -7.01 2.27 23.59
C LEU A 3 -7.27 1.31 22.41
N LEU A 4 -7.77 0.12 22.75
CA LEU A 4 -8.08 -0.98 21.84
C LEU A 4 -9.16 -0.62 20.80
N PRO A 5 -10.37 -0.18 21.18
CA PRO A 5 -11.40 0.19 20.21
C PRO A 5 -10.97 1.36 19.32
N SER A 6 -10.24 2.33 19.86
CA SER A 6 -9.72 3.47 19.08
C SER A 6 -8.73 3.01 17.99
N PHE A 7 -7.81 2.11 18.35
CA PHE A 7 -6.86 1.53 17.40
C PHE A 7 -7.56 0.70 16.31
N VAL A 8 -8.53 -0.13 16.70
CA VAL A 8 -9.28 -0.98 15.75
C VAL A 8 -10.09 -0.14 14.76
N ILE A 9 -10.79 0.89 15.23
CA ILE A 9 -11.57 1.78 14.36
C ILE A 9 -10.65 2.54 13.39
N ALA A 10 -9.53 3.07 13.88
CA ALA A 10 -8.55 3.76 13.06
C ALA A 10 -7.93 2.83 12.00
N PHE A 11 -7.58 1.60 12.39
CA PHE A 11 -7.03 0.59 11.49
C PHE A 11 -8.01 0.21 10.38
N ILE A 12 -9.26 -0.08 10.75
CA ILE A 12 -10.32 -0.41 9.78
C ILE A 12 -10.56 0.77 8.84
N GLY A 13 -10.67 1.99 9.36
CA GLY A 13 -10.83 3.19 8.55
C GLY A 13 -9.66 3.42 7.58
N ASN A 14 -8.44 3.07 7.96
CA ASN A 14 -7.26 3.20 7.11
C ASN A 14 -7.23 2.17 5.97
N ILE A 15 -7.61 0.92 6.27
CA ILE A 15 -7.60 -0.19 5.31
C ILE A 15 -8.81 -0.20 4.39
N LEU A 16 -9.98 0.27 4.85
CA LEU A 16 -11.22 0.22 4.08
C LEU A 16 -11.10 0.79 2.66
N PRO A 17 -10.41 1.93 2.40
CA PRO A 17 -10.26 2.49 1.06
C PRO A 17 -9.26 1.72 0.17
N VAL A 18 -8.32 0.98 0.75
CA VAL A 18 -7.24 0.26 0.04
C VAL A 18 -7.78 -0.70 -1.04
N PRO A 19 -8.72 -1.63 -0.75
CA PRO A 19 -9.25 -2.52 -1.77
C PRO A 19 -9.99 -1.75 -2.88
N PHE A 20 -10.68 -0.66 -2.54
CA PHE A 20 -11.34 0.19 -3.54
C PHE A 20 -10.32 0.86 -4.46
N ILE A 21 -9.25 1.46 -3.92
CA ILE A 21 -8.18 2.08 -4.72
C ILE A 21 -7.54 1.05 -5.66
N LEU A 22 -7.15 -0.10 -5.10
CA LEU A 22 -6.52 -1.19 -5.85
C LEU A 22 -7.40 -1.67 -7.01
N ILE A 23 -8.71 -1.90 -6.78
CA ILE A 23 -9.64 -2.38 -7.81
C ILE A 23 -9.97 -1.28 -8.82
N PHE A 24 -10.31 -0.08 -8.36
CA PHE A 24 -10.78 1.01 -9.20
C PHE A 24 -9.70 1.49 -10.17
N ILE A 25 -8.46 1.67 -9.70
CA ILE A 25 -7.37 2.11 -10.58
C ILE A 25 -7.00 1.00 -11.56
N LYS A 26 -6.99 -0.28 -11.14
CA LYS A 26 -6.75 -1.39 -12.06
C LYS A 26 -7.84 -1.50 -13.13
N TYR A 27 -9.09 -1.21 -12.77
CA TYR A 27 -10.21 -1.14 -13.71
C TYR A 27 -10.07 0.04 -14.69
N ILE A 28 -9.68 1.23 -14.22
CA ILE A 28 -9.37 2.38 -15.07
C ILE A 28 -8.25 2.04 -16.05
N PHE A 29 -7.16 1.43 -15.58
CA PHE A 29 -6.06 0.97 -16.43
C PHE A 29 -6.54 -0.03 -17.49
N LYS A 30 -7.39 -0.98 -17.12
CA LYS A 30 -7.96 -1.96 -18.06
C LYS A 30 -8.91 -1.30 -19.08
N LYS A 31 -9.64 -0.24 -18.69
CA LYS A 31 -10.45 0.56 -19.61
C LYS A 31 -9.60 1.42 -20.54
N LEU A 32 -8.53 2.04 -20.02
CA LEU A 32 -7.56 2.80 -20.82
C LEU A 32 -6.94 1.93 -21.92
N LYS A 33 -6.69 0.64 -21.67
CA LYS A 33 -6.25 -0.34 -22.68
C LYS A 33 -7.21 -0.48 -23.89
N LYS A 34 -8.51 -0.21 -23.71
CA LYS A 34 -9.51 -0.28 -24.78
C LYS A 34 -9.69 1.06 -25.54
N THR A 35 -8.93 2.09 -25.20
CA THR A 35 -9.01 3.41 -25.83
C THR A 35 -7.76 3.72 -26.67
N ARG A 36 -7.70 4.91 -27.27
CA ARG A 36 -6.57 5.40 -28.11
C ARG A 36 -5.19 5.36 -27.41
N PHE A 37 -5.17 5.21 -26.07
CA PHE A 37 -3.96 5.09 -25.24
C PHE A 37 -3.47 3.65 -25.02
N LYS A 38 -3.99 2.67 -25.77
CA LYS A 38 -3.57 1.26 -25.74
C LYS A 38 -2.05 1.07 -25.74
N GLY A 39 -1.31 1.83 -26.56
CA GLY A 39 0.14 1.75 -26.64
C GLY A 39 0.90 2.18 -25.37
N ILE A 40 0.33 3.06 -24.54
CA ILE A 40 0.91 3.46 -23.25
C ILE A 40 0.66 2.36 -22.21
N ALA A 41 -0.56 1.82 -22.18
CA ALA A 41 -0.92 0.74 -21.27
C ALA A 41 -0.17 -0.57 -21.60
N GLU A 42 0.01 -0.90 -22.89
CA GLU A 42 0.83 -2.02 -23.34
C GLU A 42 2.32 -1.77 -23.10
N LYS A 43 2.84 -0.55 -23.24
CA LYS A 43 4.24 -0.22 -22.86
C LYS A 43 4.46 -0.41 -21.36
N LEU A 44 3.53 0.04 -20.52
CA LEU A 44 3.62 -0.11 -19.06
C LEU A 44 3.55 -1.58 -18.65
N GLU A 45 2.64 -2.35 -19.25
CA GLU A 45 2.49 -3.78 -19.01
C GLU A 45 3.68 -4.60 -19.54
N ASN A 46 4.16 -4.34 -20.76
CA ASN A 46 5.35 -5.02 -21.29
C ASN A 46 6.63 -4.66 -20.52
N LYS A 47 6.73 -3.44 -19.99
CA LYS A 47 7.82 -3.03 -19.10
C LYS A 47 7.71 -3.67 -17.70
N ALA A 48 6.50 -4.03 -17.27
CA ALA A 48 6.23 -4.78 -16.04
C ALA A 48 6.43 -6.30 -16.19
N ILE A 49 6.10 -6.87 -17.35
CA ILE A 49 6.27 -8.29 -17.69
C ILE A 49 7.74 -8.64 -18.00
N GLY A 50 8.49 -7.72 -18.62
CA GLY A 50 9.92 -7.93 -18.95
C GLY A 50 10.87 -8.04 -17.75
N LYS A 51 10.38 -7.90 -16.52
CA LYS A 51 11.17 -7.97 -15.27
C LYS A 51 10.69 -9.12 -14.35
N SER A 52 10.51 -10.29 -14.96
CA SER A 52 10.10 -11.55 -14.36
C SER A 52 10.92 -11.95 -13.12
N GLY A 53 10.23 -12.45 -12.09
CA GLY A 53 10.80 -13.16 -10.93
C GLY A 53 11.31 -12.27 -9.80
N SER A 54 12.56 -11.79 -9.91
CA SER A 54 13.26 -11.17 -8.78
C SER A 54 12.77 -9.76 -8.46
N ILE A 55 12.46 -8.94 -9.46
CA ILE A 55 12.12 -7.52 -9.25
C ILE A 55 10.73 -7.35 -8.62
N LYS A 56 9.76 -8.20 -8.96
CA LYS A 56 8.45 -8.22 -8.29
C LYS A 56 8.59 -8.60 -6.81
N LYS A 57 9.46 -9.54 -6.45
CA LYS A 57 9.68 -9.93 -5.04
C LYS A 57 10.20 -8.74 -4.22
N TYR A 58 11.18 -8.01 -4.75
CA TYR A 58 11.69 -6.79 -4.09
C TYR A 58 10.68 -5.63 -4.10
N ALA A 59 9.78 -5.55 -5.09
CA ALA A 59 8.71 -4.55 -5.09
C ALA A 59 7.73 -4.73 -3.92
N TYR A 60 7.41 -5.98 -3.52
CA TYR A 60 6.59 -6.24 -2.33
C TYR A 60 7.32 -5.83 -1.04
N TRP A 61 8.63 -6.09 -0.94
CA TRP A 61 9.43 -5.61 0.21
C TRP A 61 9.52 -4.08 0.26
N GLY A 62 9.74 -3.43 -0.88
CA GLY A 62 9.75 -1.97 -0.97
C GLY A 62 8.40 -1.38 -0.58
N LEU A 63 7.29 -1.97 -1.01
CA LEU A 63 5.95 -1.56 -0.62
C LEU A 63 5.70 -1.75 0.89
N LEU A 64 6.14 -2.87 1.46
CA LEU A 64 6.04 -3.15 2.90
C LEU A 64 6.78 -2.07 3.71
N ILE A 65 8.03 -1.78 3.35
CA ILE A 65 8.86 -0.78 4.02
C ILE A 65 8.25 0.61 3.85
N PHE A 66 7.82 0.95 2.63
CA PHE A 66 7.20 2.25 2.34
C PHE A 66 5.96 2.49 3.21
N VAL A 67 5.07 1.50 3.34
CA VAL A 67 3.86 1.63 4.15
C VAL A 67 4.16 1.52 5.65
N GLY A 68 5.13 0.68 6.01
CA GLY A 68 5.43 0.33 7.39
C GLY A 68 6.31 1.31 8.15
N ILE A 69 7.12 2.11 7.45
CA ILE A 69 7.81 3.24 8.08
C ILE A 69 6.81 4.40 8.16
N PRO A 70 6.47 4.88 9.37
CA PRO A 70 5.48 5.94 9.56
C PRO A 70 6.08 7.31 9.19
N LEU A 71 6.16 7.60 7.90
CA LEU A 71 6.61 8.89 7.36
C LEU A 71 5.42 9.72 6.89
N PRO A 72 5.49 11.06 6.95
CA PRO A 72 4.46 11.92 6.37
C PRO A 72 4.38 11.69 4.86
N GLY A 73 3.18 11.36 4.36
CA GLY A 73 2.93 11.07 2.94
C GLY A 73 3.14 9.61 2.52
N THR A 74 3.66 8.76 3.41
CA THR A 74 3.64 7.30 3.21
C THR A 74 2.40 6.67 3.85
N GLY A 75 2.05 5.46 3.45
CA GLY A 75 0.94 4.72 4.03
C GLY A 75 0.12 3.94 3.02
N ALA A 76 -1.00 3.40 3.48
CA ALA A 76 -1.79 2.44 2.71
C ALA A 76 -2.37 3.00 1.41
N TRP A 77 -2.70 4.30 1.38
CA TRP A 77 -3.34 4.94 0.23
C TRP A 77 -2.33 5.24 -0.87
N THR A 78 -1.18 5.84 -0.53
CA THR A 78 -0.08 6.05 -1.49
C THR A 78 0.58 4.72 -1.88
N GLY A 79 0.69 3.77 -0.95
CA GLY A 79 1.16 2.41 -1.21
C GLY A 79 0.26 1.63 -2.19
N SER A 80 -1.07 1.76 -2.07
CA SER A 80 -1.99 1.14 -3.03
C SER A 80 -1.89 1.76 -4.42
N LEU A 81 -1.67 3.06 -4.54
CA LEU A 81 -1.36 3.70 -5.83
C LEU A 81 -0.06 3.13 -6.44
N ILE A 82 1.02 3.05 -5.65
CA ILE A 82 2.31 2.49 -6.09
C ILE A 82 2.13 1.03 -6.55
N ALA A 83 1.38 0.23 -5.80
CA ALA A 83 1.12 -1.16 -6.15
C ALA A 83 0.40 -1.31 -7.51
N VAL A 84 -0.55 -0.43 -7.82
CA VAL A 84 -1.22 -0.44 -9.13
C VAL A 84 -0.31 0.07 -10.24
N LEU A 85 0.49 1.12 -9.97
CA LEU A 85 1.45 1.66 -10.95
C LEU A 85 2.53 0.63 -11.32
N LEU A 86 2.95 -0.21 -10.36
CA LEU A 86 3.92 -1.28 -10.57
C LEU A 86 3.28 -2.59 -11.08
N ASP A 87 1.99 -2.59 -11.41
CA ASP A 87 1.20 -3.75 -11.82
C ASP A 87 1.42 -4.98 -10.91
N MET A 88 1.34 -4.73 -9.60
CA MET A 88 1.45 -5.75 -8.58
C MET A 88 0.12 -6.53 -8.44
N ASP A 89 0.20 -7.74 -7.89
CA ASP A 89 -0.99 -8.56 -7.67
C ASP A 89 -1.86 -7.92 -6.59
N LEU A 90 -3.14 -7.68 -6.87
CA LEU A 90 -4.08 -6.99 -5.96
C LEU A 90 -4.11 -7.67 -4.58
N LYS A 91 -4.24 -9.00 -4.56
CA LYS A 91 -4.30 -9.80 -3.32
C LYS A 91 -3.02 -9.68 -2.51
N LYS A 92 -1.85 -9.85 -3.14
CA LYS A 92 -0.56 -9.76 -2.45
C LYS A 92 -0.29 -8.34 -1.97
N SER A 93 -0.60 -7.34 -2.78
CA SER A 93 -0.42 -5.92 -2.43
C SER A 93 -1.30 -5.53 -1.24
N PHE A 94 -2.55 -5.99 -1.21
CA PHE A 94 -3.45 -5.77 -0.08
C PHE A 94 -2.89 -6.38 1.22
N VAL A 95 -2.40 -7.61 1.17
CA VAL A 95 -1.76 -8.27 2.33
C VAL A 95 -0.52 -7.51 2.79
N VAL A 96 0.36 -7.13 1.86
CA VAL A 96 1.59 -6.38 2.17
C VAL A 96 1.28 -5.01 2.78
N ILE A 97 0.32 -4.28 2.23
CA ILE A 97 -0.13 -2.99 2.76
C ILE A 97 -0.72 -3.17 4.17
N THR A 98 -1.54 -4.20 4.37
CA THR A 98 -2.13 -4.51 5.68
C THR A 98 -1.05 -4.76 6.73
N ILE A 99 -0.05 -5.60 6.41
CA ILE A 99 1.08 -5.87 7.30
C ILE A 99 1.87 -4.59 7.57
N GLY A 100 2.10 -3.77 6.54
CA GLY A 100 2.74 -2.46 6.68
C GLY A 100 2.00 -1.54 7.66
N VAL A 101 0.68 -1.42 7.55
CA VAL A 101 -0.13 -0.58 8.46
C VAL A 101 -0.05 -1.09 9.90
N ILE A 102 -0.12 -2.41 10.11
CA ILE A 102 0.06 -3.00 11.46
C ILE A 102 1.45 -2.64 12.00
N MET A 103 2.50 -2.80 11.18
CA MET A 103 3.88 -2.50 11.55
C MET A 103 4.07 -1.01 11.90
N ALA A 104 3.53 -0.11 11.09
CA ALA A 104 3.53 1.33 11.36
C ALA A 104 2.79 1.66 12.66
N GLY A 105 1.63 1.02 12.90
CA GLY A 105 0.85 1.18 14.13
C GLY A 105 1.63 0.75 15.37
N ILE A 106 2.35 -0.38 15.31
CA ILE A 106 3.22 -0.85 16.40
C ILE A 106 4.36 0.15 16.66
N ILE A 107 5.05 0.59 15.59
CA ILE A 107 6.16 1.54 15.70
C ILE A 107 5.69 2.86 16.33
N ILE A 108 4.59 3.44 15.84
CA ILE A 108 4.03 4.67 16.40
C ILE A 108 3.58 4.47 17.84
N SER A 109 3.00 3.32 18.18
CA SER A 109 2.58 3.03 19.56
C SER A 109 3.78 2.98 20.50
N ILE A 110 4.85 2.28 20.12
CA ILE A 110 6.09 2.22 20.91
C ILE A 110 6.73 3.60 21.03
N LEU A 111 6.82 4.35 19.93
CA LEU A 111 7.38 5.70 19.95
C LEU A 111 6.55 6.64 20.82
N SER A 112 5.23 6.60 20.69
CA SER A 112 4.33 7.48 21.45
C SER A 112 4.35 7.12 22.93
N TYR A 113 4.08 5.87 23.31
CA TYR A 113 4.02 5.49 24.73
C TYR A 113 5.41 5.35 25.38
N GLY A 114 6.43 4.98 24.62
CA GLY A 114 7.80 4.86 25.11
C GLY A 114 8.49 6.20 25.30
N LEU A 115 8.40 7.14 24.33
CA LEU A 115 9.01 8.46 24.47
C LEU A 115 8.14 9.42 25.30
N LEU A 116 6.82 9.49 25.07
CA LEU A 116 5.97 10.38 25.88
C LEU A 116 5.86 9.88 27.32
N GLY A 117 5.88 8.57 27.56
CA GLY A 117 5.91 8.01 28.92
C GLY A 117 7.24 8.19 29.65
N MET A 118 8.31 8.63 28.98
CA MET A 118 9.58 9.02 29.60
C MET A 118 9.70 10.54 29.80
N VAL A 119 8.90 11.34 29.10
CA VAL A 119 8.98 12.82 29.10
C VAL A 119 7.84 13.45 29.93
N MET A 120 6.74 12.74 30.17
CA MET A 120 5.64 13.11 31.06
C MET A 120 5.64 12.24 32.30
#